data_AF-A0A821GZU7-F1
#
_entry.id   AF-A0A821GZU7-F1
#
_cell.length_a   1.000
_cell.length_b   1.000
_cell.length_c   1.000
_cell.angle_alpha   90.00
_cell.angle_beta   90.00
_cell.angle_gamma   90.00
#
_symmetry.space_group_name_H-M   'P 1'
#
loop_
_entity.id
_entity.type
_entity.pdbx_description
1 polymer ?
#
loop_
_entity_poly.entity_id
_entity_poly.type
_entity_poly.pdbx_seq_one_letter_code
_entity_poly.pdbx_strand_id
1 'polypeptide(L)'
;MEQFKESLTNPDADFYEANGNISKIKLMYQKEKFAYAEDSDLHVQIAHLPYKSENQEVQFVFTIILPKQGVTLDEVEQKLTSKPDLMQQVLSDKNTTRKELLLYLPKFKMEATFELNDVLIKLGMVNAFSNIKADFTGIVCKQDERDGYS
;
A
#
# COMPACT_ATOMS: atom_id res chain seq x y z
N MET A 1 16.70 -4.03 6.08
CA MET A 1 17.15 -4.66 4.82
C MET A 1 18.37 -3.91 4.36
N GLU A 2 19.33 -4.58 3.73
CA GLU A 2 20.43 -3.86 3.06
C GLU A 2 19.90 -3.09 1.84
N GLN A 3 20.50 -1.95 1.53
CA GLN A 3 20.12 -1.19 0.35
C GLN A 3 20.43 -1.99 -0.93
N PHE A 4 19.49 -1.98 -1.88
CA PHE A 4 19.71 -2.59 -3.20
C PHE A 4 20.93 -1.97 -3.88
N LYS A 5 21.79 -2.82 -4.44
CA LYS A 5 22.95 -2.38 -5.23
C LYS A 5 22.48 -1.89 -6.59
N GLU A 6 22.74 -0.62 -6.90
CA GLU A 6 22.32 -0.02 -8.17
C GLU A 6 22.90 -0.74 -9.39
N SER A 7 24.13 -1.24 -9.29
CA SER A 7 24.78 -2.01 -10.37
C SER A 7 24.10 -3.34 -10.71
N LEU A 8 23.20 -3.84 -9.86
CA LEU A 8 22.40 -5.05 -10.10
C LEU A 8 21.01 -4.73 -10.65
N THR A 9 20.68 -3.46 -10.88
CA THR A 9 19.40 -3.07 -11.46
C THR A 9 19.41 -3.31 -12.96
N ASN A 10 18.51 -4.16 -13.45
CA ASN A 10 18.28 -4.29 -14.88
C ASN A 10 17.51 -3.05 -15.37
N PRO A 11 18.04 -2.26 -16.32
CA PRO A 11 17.39 -1.04 -16.78
C PRO A 11 16.21 -1.26 -17.73
N ASP A 12 16.06 -2.45 -18.31
CA ASP A 12 15.14 -2.74 -19.43
C ASP A 12 14.43 -4.11 -19.29
N ALA A 13 13.89 -4.39 -18.10
CA ALA A 13 13.18 -5.62 -17.81
C ALA A 13 11.70 -5.54 -18.24
N ASP A 14 11.13 -6.68 -18.66
CA ASP A 14 9.71 -6.78 -18.96
C ASP A 14 8.88 -6.84 -17.67
N PHE A 15 7.82 -6.03 -17.61
CA PHE A 15 6.79 -6.06 -16.57
C PHE A 15 5.43 -6.30 -17.21
N TYR A 16 4.72 -7.31 -16.72
CA TYR A 16 3.40 -7.71 -17.21
C TYR A 16 2.33 -6.99 -16.40
N GLU A 17 1.65 -6.06 -17.03
CA GLU A 17 0.58 -5.29 -16.41
C GLU A 17 -0.71 -6.10 -16.31
N ALA A 18 -1.59 -5.74 -15.38
CA ALA A 18 -2.89 -6.39 -15.19
C ALA A 18 -3.80 -6.32 -16.42
N ASN A 19 -3.62 -5.31 -17.27
CA ASN A 19 -4.35 -5.13 -18.54
C ASN A 19 -3.81 -6.01 -19.70
N GLY A 20 -2.76 -6.80 -19.46
CA GLY A 20 -2.11 -7.66 -20.47
C GLY A 20 -0.99 -6.98 -21.26
N ASN A 21 -0.74 -5.69 -21.05
CA ASN A 21 0.38 -4.99 -21.67
C ASN A 21 1.72 -5.40 -21.06
N ILE A 22 2.79 -5.20 -21.84
CA ILE A 22 4.16 -5.40 -21.38
C ILE A 22 4.87 -4.05 -21.44
N SER A 23 5.42 -3.63 -20.30
CA SER A 23 6.18 -2.38 -20.16
C SER A 23 7.62 -2.67 -19.80
N LYS A 24 8.53 -1.84 -20.32
CA LYS A 24 9.95 -1.87 -19.99
C LYS A 24 10.21 -1.04 -18.73
N ILE A 25 10.80 -1.66 -17.70
CA ILE A 25 11.03 -1.03 -16.40
C ILE A 25 12.46 -1.26 -15.89
N LYS A 26 12.86 -0.41 -14.94
CA LYS A 26 14.03 -0.67 -14.09
C LYS A 26 13.64 -1.68 -13.01
N LEU A 27 14.27 -2.86 -13.02
CA LEU A 27 14.01 -3.94 -12.08
C LEU A 27 15.22 -4.15 -11.17
N MET A 28 15.05 -3.88 -9.88
CA MET A 28 16.08 -4.08 -8.86
C MET A 28 16.17 -5.56 -8.50
N TYR A 29 17.37 -6.00 -8.12
CA TYR A 29 17.63 -7.38 -7.73
C TYR A 29 18.43 -7.44 -6.43
N GLN A 30 18.05 -8.37 -5.54
CA GLN A 30 18.81 -8.69 -4.34
C GLN A 30 18.61 -10.15 -3.94
N LYS A 31 19.64 -10.75 -3.35
CA LYS A 31 19.60 -12.08 -2.76
C LYS A 31 19.83 -11.95 -1.25
N GLU A 32 18.80 -12.18 -0.45
CA GLU A 32 18.87 -12.09 1.02
C GLU A 32 17.79 -12.97 1.67
N LYS A 33 17.88 -13.19 2.99
CA LYS A 33 16.86 -13.90 3.78
C LYS A 33 15.75 -12.96 4.24
N PHE A 34 14.55 -13.14 3.71
CA PHE A 34 13.34 -12.40 4.10
C PHE A 34 12.36 -13.29 4.85
N ALA A 35 11.41 -12.67 5.57
CA ALA A 35 10.22 -13.36 6.03
C ALA A 35 9.33 -13.64 4.82
N TYR A 36 8.98 -14.91 4.63
CA TYR A 36 8.26 -15.41 3.47
C TYR A 36 7.15 -16.38 3.87
N ALA A 37 6.02 -16.27 3.20
CA ALA A 37 4.91 -17.21 3.30
C ALA A 37 4.26 -17.42 1.94
N GLU A 38 3.51 -18.51 1.81
CA GLU A 38 2.56 -18.72 0.72
C GLU A 38 1.20 -18.96 1.33
N ASP A 39 0.19 -18.31 0.79
CA ASP A 39 -1.18 -18.48 1.22
C ASP A 39 -1.94 -19.27 0.13
N SER A 40 -2.45 -20.43 0.51
CA SER A 40 -3.14 -21.34 -0.40
C SER A 40 -4.55 -20.88 -0.72
N ASP A 41 -5.21 -20.12 0.17
CA ASP A 41 -6.59 -19.65 -0.02
C ASP A 41 -6.62 -18.45 -0.99
N LEU A 42 -5.64 -17.56 -0.86
CA LEU A 42 -5.42 -16.40 -1.72
C LEU A 42 -4.66 -16.76 -3.00
N HIS A 43 -3.93 -17.87 -3.02
CA HIS A 43 -2.99 -18.25 -4.09
C HIS A 43 -1.92 -17.18 -4.34
N VAL A 44 -1.31 -16.68 -3.27
CA VAL A 44 -0.29 -15.62 -3.32
C VAL A 44 1.02 -16.07 -2.68
N GLN A 45 2.10 -15.39 -3.04
CA GLN A 45 3.37 -15.37 -2.33
C GLN A 45 3.46 -14.07 -1.53
N ILE A 46 3.93 -14.16 -0.29
CA ILE A 46 4.03 -13.01 0.62
C ILE A 46 5.48 -12.87 1.05
N ALA A 47 6.02 -11.65 0.97
CA ALA A 47 7.34 -11.32 1.47
C ALA A 47 7.29 -10.05 2.32
N HIS A 48 7.94 -10.09 3.48
CA HIS A 48 8.08 -8.96 4.39
C HIS A 48 9.50 -8.40 4.32
N LEU A 49 9.60 -7.14 3.89
CA LEU A 49 10.87 -6.43 3.72
C LEU A 49 11.01 -5.40 4.85
N PRO A 50 11.84 -5.68 5.87
CA PRO A 50 11.99 -4.77 7.01
C PRO A 50 12.85 -3.57 6.63
N TYR A 51 12.34 -2.36 6.83
CA TYR A 51 13.06 -1.11 6.70
C TYR A 51 13.68 -0.76 8.05
N LYS A 52 15.01 -0.74 8.07
CA LYS A 52 15.79 -0.43 9.26
C LYS A 52 16.11 1.05 9.30
N SER A 53 15.99 1.66 10.46
CA SER A 53 16.54 2.99 10.72
C SER A 53 18.05 2.95 10.94
N GLU A 54 18.66 4.13 11.10
CA GLU A 54 20.11 4.27 11.32
C GLU A 54 20.61 3.47 12.54
N ASN A 55 19.79 3.40 13.60
CA ASN A 55 20.04 2.60 14.80
C ASN A 55 19.80 1.08 14.61
N GLN A 56 19.58 0.60 13.38
CA GLN A 56 19.34 -0.79 13.00
C GLN A 56 18.02 -1.42 13.51
N GLU A 57 17.15 -0.63 14.13
CA GLU A 57 15.81 -1.07 14.52
C GLU A 57 14.86 -1.10 13.31
N VAL A 58 13.96 -2.08 13.27
CA VAL A 58 12.93 -2.17 12.24
C VAL A 58 11.77 -1.25 12.63
N GLN A 59 11.56 -0.18 11.87
CA GLN A 59 10.45 0.75 12.11
C GLN A 59 9.24 0.46 11.22
N PHE A 60 9.50 0.05 9.97
CA PHE A 60 8.47 -0.22 8.98
C PHE A 60 8.76 -1.55 8.30
N VAL A 61 7.70 -2.22 7.86
CA VAL A 61 7.79 -3.44 7.06
C VAL A 61 6.99 -3.20 5.79
N PHE A 62 7.64 -3.36 4.65
CA PHE A 62 6.94 -3.38 3.37
C PHE A 62 6.51 -4.81 3.06
N THR A 63 5.21 -5.05 3.04
CA THR A 63 4.62 -6.35 2.72
C THR A 63 4.29 -6.40 1.24
N ILE A 64 4.89 -7.35 0.53
CA ILE A 64 4.61 -7.62 -0.87
C ILE A 64 3.67 -8.82 -0.93
N ILE A 65 2.53 -8.65 -1.58
CA ILE A 65 1.58 -9.72 -1.91
C ILE A 65 1.66 -9.91 -3.42
N LEU A 66 2.19 -11.05 -3.86
CA LEU A 66 2.37 -11.38 -5.26
C LEU A 66 1.42 -12.53 -5.65
N PRO A 67 0.39 -12.29 -6.48
CA PRO A 67 -0.45 -13.36 -7.01
C PRO A 67 0.38 -14.39 -7.77
N LYS A 68 0.06 -15.68 -7.58
CA LYS A 68 0.61 -16.75 -8.41
C LYS A 68 0.08 -16.63 -9.85
N GLN A 69 0.78 -17.24 -10.79
CA GLN A 69 0.39 -17.22 -12.20
C GLN A 69 -1.06 -17.72 -12.36
N GLY A 70 -1.85 -16.96 -13.13
CA GLY A 70 -3.26 -17.25 -13.38
C GLY A 70 -4.23 -16.66 -12.35
N VAL A 71 -3.73 -16.00 -11.31
CA VAL A 71 -4.55 -15.30 -10.30
C VAL A 71 -4.48 -13.79 -10.58
N THR A 72 -5.65 -13.15 -10.64
CA THR A 72 -5.75 -11.71 -10.87
C THR A 72 -5.67 -10.91 -9.58
N LEU A 73 -5.28 -9.63 -9.66
CA LEU A 73 -5.28 -8.74 -8.48
C LEU A 73 -6.69 -8.57 -7.92
N ASP A 74 -7.70 -8.41 -8.78
CA ASP A 74 -9.10 -8.25 -8.38
C ASP A 74 -9.60 -9.44 -7.54
N GLU A 75 -9.24 -10.68 -7.91
CA GLU A 75 -9.59 -11.88 -7.13
C GLU A 75 -8.96 -11.87 -5.73
N VAL A 76 -7.71 -11.41 -5.62
CA VAL A 76 -7.02 -11.30 -4.33
C VAL A 76 -7.66 -10.21 -3.48
N GLU A 77 -7.95 -9.04 -4.04
CA GLU A 77 -8.59 -7.92 -3.35
C GLU A 77 -9.99 -8.27 -2.83
N GLN A 78 -10.80 -8.96 -3.64
CA GLN A 78 -12.13 -9.42 -3.24
C GLN A 78 -12.07 -10.42 -2.08
N LYS A 79 -11.11 -11.36 -2.11
CA LYS A 79 -10.91 -12.33 -1.02
C LYS A 79 -10.45 -11.62 0.26
N LEU A 80 -9.53 -10.67 0.18
CA LEU A 80 -9.06 -9.88 1.32
C LEU A 80 -10.18 -9.06 1.95
N THR A 81 -11.07 -8.50 1.14
CA THR A 81 -12.22 -7.73 1.62
C THR A 81 -13.29 -8.62 2.26
N SER A 82 -13.56 -9.78 1.66
CA SER A 82 -14.60 -10.70 2.12
C SER A 82 -14.21 -11.48 3.38
N LYS A 83 -12.90 -11.61 3.65
CA LYS A 83 -12.34 -12.37 4.78
C LYS A 83 -11.29 -11.53 5.52
N PRO A 84 -11.71 -10.69 6.48
CA PRO A 84 -10.79 -9.77 7.18
C PRO A 84 -9.68 -10.48 7.94
N ASP A 85 -9.90 -11.72 8.39
CA ASP A 85 -8.89 -12.53 9.06
C ASP A 85 -7.69 -12.84 8.16
N LEU A 86 -7.89 -12.96 6.83
CA LEU A 86 -6.80 -13.19 5.88
C LEU A 86 -5.84 -12.00 5.84
N MET A 87 -6.35 -10.78 5.96
CA MET A 87 -5.49 -9.59 5.99
C MET A 87 -4.58 -9.61 7.23
N GLN A 88 -5.09 -10.01 8.40
CA GLN A 88 -4.26 -10.15 9.60
C GLN A 88 -3.22 -11.25 9.44
N GLN A 89 -3.58 -12.37 8.78
CA GLN A 89 -2.65 -13.46 8.52
C GLN A 89 -1.51 -13.04 7.60
N VAL A 90 -1.82 -12.32 6.51
CA VAL A 90 -0.86 -11.81 5.54
C VAL A 90 0.11 -10.80 6.15
N LEU A 91 -0.38 -9.96 7.07
CA LEU A 91 0.42 -8.94 7.75
C LEU A 91 1.20 -9.49 8.95
N SER A 92 0.98 -10.74 9.35
CA SER A 92 1.64 -11.31 10.53
C SER A 92 2.93 -12.02 10.19
N ASP A 93 4.05 -11.53 10.73
CA ASP A 93 5.35 -12.22 10.68
C ASP A 93 5.30 -13.64 11.27
N LYS A 94 4.37 -13.92 12.20
CA LYS A 94 4.25 -15.22 12.88
C LYS A 94 3.93 -16.37 11.93
N ASN A 95 3.28 -16.07 10.81
CA ASN A 95 2.91 -17.06 9.80
C ASN A 95 3.98 -17.19 8.70
N THR A 96 5.13 -16.54 8.87
CA THR A 96 6.22 -16.55 7.89
C THR A 96 7.40 -17.37 8.36
N THR A 97 8.23 -17.76 7.39
CA THR A 97 9.52 -18.40 7.64
C THR A 97 10.64 -17.58 7.01
N ARG A 98 11.79 -17.52 7.68
CA ARG A 98 13.00 -16.87 7.13
C ARG A 98 13.56 -17.73 6.00
N LYS A 99 13.42 -17.28 4.76
CA LYS A 99 13.87 -17.99 3.55
C LYS A 99 14.79 -17.10 2.72
N GLU A 100 15.84 -17.68 2.15
CA GLU A 100 16.68 -17.00 1.16
C GLU A 100 15.87 -16.84 -0.14
N LEU A 101 15.66 -15.59 -0.57
CA LEU A 101 14.90 -15.26 -1.77
C LEU A 101 15.80 -14.57 -2.80
N LEU A 102 15.51 -14.81 -4.07
CA LEU A 102 15.94 -13.98 -5.19
C LEU A 102 14.85 -12.93 -5.42
N LEU A 103 14.99 -11.77 -4.79
CA LEU A 103 13.99 -10.72 -4.82
C LEU A 103 14.21 -9.84 -6.06
N TYR A 104 13.20 -9.78 -6.92
CA TYR A 104 13.12 -8.86 -8.05
C TYR A 104 12.01 -7.86 -7.76
N LEU A 105 12.33 -6.58 -7.71
CA LEU A 105 11.39 -5.54 -7.34
C LEU A 105 11.47 -4.37 -8.32
N PRO A 106 10.35 -3.93 -8.92
CA PRO A 106 10.34 -2.72 -9.74
C PRO A 106 10.91 -1.51 -8.97
N LYS A 107 11.75 -0.71 -9.61
CA LYS A 107 12.12 0.61 -9.09
C LYS A 107 11.02 1.59 -9.46
N PHE A 108 10.14 1.91 -8.52
CA PHE A 108 9.01 2.81 -8.75
C PHE A 108 9.08 4.08 -7.89
N LYS A 109 8.40 5.11 -8.37
CA LYS A 109 8.03 6.30 -7.62
C LYS A 109 6.51 6.39 -7.70
N MET A 110 5.85 6.47 -6.55
CA MET A 110 4.39 6.56 -6.47
C MET A 110 4.02 7.97 -6.03
N GLU A 111 3.25 8.67 -6.85
CA GLU A 111 2.65 9.96 -6.54
C GLU A 111 1.17 9.88 -6.91
N ALA A 112 0.30 10.20 -5.97
CA ALA A 112 -1.14 10.19 -6.19
C ALA A 112 -1.78 11.36 -5.44
N THR A 113 -2.80 11.96 -6.05
CA THR A 113 -3.60 13.03 -5.47
C THR A 113 -5.05 12.58 -5.51
N PHE A 114 -5.73 12.64 -4.36
CA PHE A 114 -7.10 12.20 -4.21
C PHE A 114 -7.94 13.33 -3.58
N GLU A 115 -9.07 13.65 -4.20
CA GLU A 115 -10.11 14.45 -3.55
C GLU A 115 -11.00 13.52 -2.73
N LEU A 116 -10.92 13.63 -1.40
CA LEU A 116 -11.58 12.69 -0.50
C LEU A 116 -13.04 13.05 -0.17
N ASN A 117 -13.53 14.22 -0.60
CA ASN A 117 -14.84 14.74 -0.22
C ASN A 117 -15.95 13.70 -0.52
N ASP A 118 -16.06 13.25 -1.77
CA ASP A 118 -17.09 12.29 -2.17
C ASP A 118 -16.93 10.93 -1.49
N VAL A 119 -15.68 10.49 -1.28
CA VAL A 119 -15.38 9.22 -0.59
C VAL A 119 -15.84 9.27 0.86
N LEU A 120 -15.49 10.34 1.58
CA LEU A 120 -15.85 10.53 2.99
C LEU A 120 -17.36 10.71 3.16
N ILE A 121 -18.03 11.41 2.23
CA ILE A 121 -19.49 11.52 2.21
C ILE A 121 -20.12 10.13 2.08
N LYS A 122 -19.66 9.29 1.13
CA LYS A 122 -20.14 7.92 0.96
C LYS A 122 -19.89 7.04 2.18
N LEU A 123 -18.81 7.29 2.92
CA LEU A 123 -18.49 6.62 4.18
C LEU A 123 -19.29 7.16 5.39
N GLY A 124 -20.17 8.15 5.19
CA GLY A 124 -21.10 8.64 6.20
C GLY A 124 -20.77 10.03 6.78
N MET A 125 -19.67 10.66 6.36
CA MET A 125 -19.27 12.00 6.83
C MET A 125 -20.05 13.13 6.12
N VAL A 126 -21.36 12.98 5.96
CA VAL A 126 -22.18 13.87 5.11
C VAL A 126 -22.26 15.30 5.67
N ASN A 127 -22.36 15.46 6.99
CA ASN A 127 -22.60 16.78 7.60
C ASN A 127 -21.39 17.70 7.47
N ALA A 128 -20.17 17.17 7.59
CA ALA A 128 -18.93 17.98 7.50
C ALA A 128 -18.80 18.66 6.13
N PHE A 129 -19.31 18.03 5.07
CA PHE A 129 -19.27 18.57 3.71
C PHE A 129 -20.61 19.21 3.27
N SER A 130 -21.51 19.50 4.21
CA SER A 130 -22.80 20.13 3.94
C SER A 130 -22.77 21.63 4.23
N ASN A 131 -23.16 22.46 3.26
CA ASN A 131 -23.27 23.91 3.46
C ASN A 131 -24.31 24.33 4.51
N ILE A 132 -25.23 23.43 4.88
CA ILE A 132 -26.33 23.72 5.83
C ILE A 132 -26.07 23.05 7.18
N LYS A 133 -25.55 21.82 7.17
CA LYS A 133 -25.39 21.00 8.38
C LYS A 133 -23.97 21.00 8.95
N ALA A 134 -22.99 21.57 8.25
CA ALA A 134 -21.64 21.65 8.76
C ALA A 134 -21.59 22.57 9.98
N ASP A 135 -21.09 22.04 11.08
CA ASP A 135 -20.79 22.79 12.28
C ASP A 135 -19.30 22.67 12.58
N PHE A 136 -18.55 23.72 12.21
CA PHE A 136 -17.12 23.86 12.45
C PHE A 136 -16.80 24.97 13.47
N THR A 137 -17.74 25.29 14.36
CA THR A 137 -17.59 26.36 15.36
C THR A 137 -16.43 26.13 16.34
N GLY A 138 -16.00 24.87 16.53
CA GLY A 138 -14.79 24.53 17.29
C GLY A 138 -13.46 24.80 16.56
N ILE A 139 -13.50 25.10 15.26
CA ILE A 139 -12.33 25.44 14.42
C ILE A 139 -12.33 26.94 14.10
N VAL A 140 -13.50 27.50 13.81
CA VAL A 140 -13.65 28.90 13.39
C VAL A 140 -14.71 29.59 14.25
N CYS A 141 -14.34 30.71 14.89
CA CYS A 141 -15.32 31.61 15.50
C CYS A 141 -16.14 32.27 14.39
N LYS A 142 -17.48 32.15 14.43
CA LYS A 142 -18.34 32.99 13.59
C LYS A 142 -18.10 34.45 14.01
N GLN A 143 -17.50 35.25 13.12
CA GLN A 143 -17.51 36.69 13.28
C GLN A 143 -18.95 37.16 13.07
N ASP A 144 -19.57 37.67 14.13
CA ASP A 144 -20.85 38.37 14.07
C ASP A 144 -20.68 39.55 13.09
N GLU A 145 -21.30 39.47 11.92
CA GLU A 145 -21.54 40.63 11.06
C GLU A 145 -22.56 41.55 11.77
N ARG A 146 -22.09 42.33 12.75
CA ARG A 146 -22.83 43.43 13.35
C ARG A 146 -21.91 44.62 13.58
N ASP A 147 -21.52 45.25 12.47
CA ASP A 147 -21.24 46.69 12.46
C ASP A 147 -22.14 47.32 11.40
N GLY A 148 -23.41 47.44 11.74
CA GLY A 148 -24.30 48.39 11.10
C GLY A 148 -23.79 49.79 11.43
N TYR A 149 -23.28 50.49 10.42
CA TYR A 149 -23.05 51.93 10.49
C TYR A 149 -24.32 52.63 10.96
N SER A 150 -24.21 53.40 12.03
CA SER A 150 -25.06 54.55 12.36
C SER A 150 -24.16 55.73 12.66
#